data_AF-G1QAZ9-F1
#
_entry.id   AF-G1QAZ9-F1
#
_cell.length_a   1.000
_cell.length_b   1.000
_cell.length_c   1.000
_cell.angle_alpha   90.00
_cell.angle_beta   90.00
_cell.angle_gamma   90.00
#
_symmetry.space_group_name_H-M   'P 1'
#
loop_
_entity.id
_entity.type
_entity.pdbx_description
1 polymer ?
#
loop_
_entity_poly.entity_id
_entity_poly.type
_entity_poly.pdbx_seq_one_letter_code
_entity_poly.pdbx_strand_id
1 'polypeptide(L)'
;SEEKEAVGMLVNCPAYYSVSAPKAELLNKIKHMPEEMSEEEEQVDVNEKKAELIGSLTHKLETLQEAKGSLLMDIKLNNALGEEVEALISELCKPNEFDKYKMFIGDLDKVVSLLLSLSGRLARVENALSGLGEDASKEERSSLNEKRKVLAGQHEDARELKENLDRRERVVLDILGSYLSEEQLQDYQHFVKMKSTLLIEQRKLDDKIKLGQEQVKCLLESLPVDFIPKAGTLALPPDLTGEMTPVGGCISSGVFPAVTSPL
;
A
#
# COMPACT_ATOMS: atom_id res chain seq x y z
N SER A 1 40.15 91.93 33.23
CA SER A 1 40.00 91.07 34.42
C SER A 1 38.90 90.09 34.13
N GLU A 2 39.01 88.79 34.33
CA GLU A 2 40.07 87.88 34.72
C GLU A 2 39.50 86.50 34.35
N GLU A 3 40.36 85.62 33.85
CA GLU A 3 40.05 84.21 33.63
C GLU A 3 39.76 83.50 34.95
N LYS A 4 38.90 82.47 34.93
CA LYS A 4 39.25 81.19 35.56
C LYS A 4 38.37 80.03 35.11
N GLU A 5 39.05 79.07 34.48
CA GLU A 5 38.61 77.69 34.28
C GLU A 5 38.26 76.99 35.60
N ALA A 6 37.30 76.06 35.52
CA ALA A 6 37.31 74.86 36.35
C ALA A 6 36.94 73.66 35.47
N VAL A 7 37.95 72.82 35.26
CA VAL A 7 37.92 71.50 34.64
C VAL A 7 37.05 70.54 35.44
N GLY A 8 36.29 69.70 34.73
CA GLY A 8 35.59 68.54 35.29
C GLY A 8 35.15 67.59 34.18
N MET A 9 36.08 66.78 33.68
CA MET A 9 35.74 65.58 32.91
C MET A 9 34.87 64.65 33.74
N LEU A 10 33.75 64.20 33.18
CA LEU A 10 33.24 62.84 33.33
C LEU A 10 32.23 62.57 32.22
N VAL A 11 32.69 61.83 31.21
CA VAL A 11 31.82 61.05 30.34
C VAL A 11 31.01 60.13 31.23
N ASN A 12 29.70 60.30 31.24
CA ASN A 12 28.79 59.19 31.48
C ASN A 12 27.52 59.51 30.70
N CYS A 13 27.33 58.84 29.57
CA CYS A 13 26.05 58.80 28.87
C CYS A 13 25.18 57.72 29.52
N PRO A 14 24.02 58.06 30.09
CA PRO A 14 22.94 57.09 30.22
C PRO A 14 21.85 57.51 29.24
N ALA A 15 21.75 56.77 28.13
CA ALA A 15 20.64 56.82 27.19
C ALA A 15 19.35 56.27 27.84
N TYR A 16 18.93 56.84 28.97
CA TYR A 16 17.95 56.22 29.87
C TYR A 16 16.49 56.67 29.64
N TYR A 17 16.23 57.67 28.79
CA TYR A 17 14.85 58.15 28.54
C TYR A 17 14.63 58.67 27.11
N SER A 18 15.00 57.92 26.08
CA SER A 18 14.69 58.28 24.67
C SER A 18 13.45 57.58 24.10
N VAL A 19 12.71 56.83 24.91
CA VAL A 19 11.54 56.07 24.47
C VAL A 19 10.29 56.67 25.11
N SER A 20 9.38 57.21 24.29
CA SER A 20 8.09 57.72 24.76
C SER A 20 7.23 56.58 25.29
N ALA A 21 6.35 56.84 26.26
CA ALA A 21 5.47 55.83 26.86
C ALA A 21 4.72 54.96 25.82
N PRO A 22 4.17 55.51 24.72
CA PRO A 22 3.55 54.69 23.67
C PRO A 22 4.55 53.78 22.95
N LYS A 23 5.80 54.23 22.76
CA LYS A 23 6.87 53.45 22.13
C LYS A 23 7.37 52.35 23.06
N ALA A 24 7.44 52.61 24.37
CA ALA A 24 7.79 51.60 25.37
C ALA A 24 6.69 50.54 25.51
N GLU A 25 5.43 50.96 25.47
CA GLU A 25 4.27 50.04 25.50
C GLU A 25 4.19 49.21 24.22
N LEU A 26 4.46 49.81 23.06
CA LEU A 26 4.56 49.08 21.78
C LEU A 26 5.73 48.09 21.79
N LEU A 27 6.91 48.47 22.29
CA LEU A 27 8.05 47.58 22.40
C LEU A 27 7.81 46.44 23.41
N ASN A 28 7.10 46.70 24.52
CA ASN A 28 6.66 45.65 25.43
C ASN A 28 5.63 44.73 24.79
N LYS A 29 4.69 45.25 24.00
CA LYS A 29 3.73 44.43 23.24
C LYS A 29 4.41 43.59 22.17
N ILE A 30 5.45 44.11 21.51
CA ILE A 30 6.27 43.35 20.55
C ILE A 30 7.10 42.28 21.27
N LYS A 31 7.64 42.58 22.46
CA LYS A 31 8.37 41.61 23.30
C LYS A 31 7.46 40.52 23.91
N HIS A 32 6.18 40.81 24.06
CA HIS A 32 5.15 39.87 24.55
C HIS A 32 4.29 39.28 23.43
N MET A 33 4.60 39.56 22.17
CA MET A 33 4.04 38.83 21.04
C MET A 33 4.72 37.45 21.09
N PRO A 34 3.96 36.34 21.11
CA PRO A 34 4.59 35.02 21.02
C PRO A 34 5.47 35.06 19.77
N GLU A 35 6.76 34.74 19.95
CA GLU A 35 7.61 34.37 18.83
C GLU A 35 6.79 33.39 18.00
N GLU A 36 6.72 33.65 16.69
CA GLU A 36 6.29 32.64 15.72
C GLU A 36 6.90 31.32 16.17
N MET A 37 6.07 30.27 16.35
CA MET A 37 6.53 28.98 16.90
C MET A 37 7.89 28.67 16.28
N SER A 38 8.89 28.42 17.13
CA SER A 38 10.22 28.06 16.64
C SER A 38 10.06 26.94 15.60
N GLU A 39 10.79 27.02 14.48
CA GLU A 39 10.77 25.98 13.44
C GLU A 39 11.01 24.57 14.05
N GLU A 40 11.72 24.51 15.18
CA GLU A 40 11.94 23.30 15.97
C GLU A 40 10.65 22.79 16.68
N GLU A 41 9.83 23.69 17.24
CA GLU A 41 8.55 23.33 17.86
C GLU A 41 7.52 22.86 16.81
N GLU A 42 7.48 23.49 15.64
CA GLU A 42 6.68 23.04 14.50
C GLU A 42 7.14 21.66 14.00
N GLN A 43 8.44 21.43 13.90
CA GLN A 43 8.99 20.15 13.46
C GLN A 43 8.71 19.01 14.45
N VAL A 44 8.72 19.29 15.75
CA VAL A 44 8.33 18.34 16.80
C VAL A 44 6.84 18.00 16.72
N ASP A 45 5.96 18.98 16.49
CA ASP A 45 4.52 18.75 16.29
C ASP A 45 4.23 17.88 15.04
N VAL A 46 4.96 18.13 13.94
CA VAL A 46 4.86 17.31 12.72
C VAL A 46 5.29 15.87 12.96
N ASN A 47 6.38 15.64 13.70
CA ASN A 47 6.85 14.30 14.00
C ASN A 47 5.88 13.54 14.93
N GLU A 48 5.23 14.24 15.87
CA GLU A 48 4.18 13.65 16.70
C GLU A 48 2.98 13.20 15.84
N LYS A 49 2.52 14.05 14.92
CA LYS A 49 1.43 13.71 13.98
C LYS A 49 1.79 12.53 13.07
N LYS A 50 3.04 12.42 12.62
CA LYS A 50 3.53 11.26 11.88
C LYS A 50 3.45 9.99 12.73
N ALA A 51 3.83 10.05 14.00
CA ALA A 51 3.75 8.92 14.92
C ALA A 51 2.31 8.48 15.19
N GLU A 52 1.39 9.43 15.40
CA GLU A 52 -0.05 9.13 15.50
C GLU A 52 -0.58 8.46 14.23
N LEU A 53 -0.18 8.96 13.05
CA LEU A 53 -0.57 8.37 11.76
C LEU A 53 -0.02 6.95 11.59
N ILE A 54 1.23 6.70 11.98
CA ILE A 54 1.82 5.34 12.00
C ILE A 54 0.97 4.42 12.89
N GLY A 55 0.63 4.85 14.12
CA GLY A 55 -0.21 4.07 15.01
C GLY A 55 -1.58 3.74 14.41
N SER A 56 -2.23 4.73 13.78
CA SER A 56 -3.52 4.54 13.11
C SER A 56 -3.43 3.57 11.92
N LEU A 57 -2.39 3.68 11.09
CA LEU A 57 -2.17 2.80 9.95
C LEU A 57 -1.84 1.37 10.41
N THR A 58 -1.04 1.19 11.46
CA THR A 58 -0.75 -0.13 12.04
C THR A 58 -2.02 -0.81 12.52
N HIS A 59 -2.86 -0.12 13.31
CA HIS A 59 -4.14 -0.69 13.76
C HIS A 59 -5.03 -1.05 12.56
N LYS A 60 -5.08 -0.21 11.52
CA LYS A 60 -5.83 -0.53 10.29
C LYS A 60 -5.29 -1.76 9.59
N LEU A 61 -3.97 -1.94 9.54
CA LEU A 61 -3.33 -3.14 8.98
C LEU A 61 -3.71 -4.40 9.76
N GLU A 62 -3.77 -4.34 11.08
CA GLU A 62 -4.23 -5.46 11.92
C GLU A 62 -5.66 -5.87 11.55
N THR A 63 -6.58 -4.90 11.45
CA THR A 63 -7.96 -5.16 11.00
C THR A 63 -8.01 -5.78 9.59
N LEU A 64 -7.16 -5.34 8.67
CA LEU A 64 -7.08 -5.92 7.33
C LEU A 64 -6.53 -7.35 7.34
N GLN A 65 -5.58 -7.66 8.24
CA GLN A 65 -5.05 -9.02 8.41
C GLN A 65 -6.10 -9.97 9.00
N GLU A 66 -6.90 -9.51 9.96
CA GLU A 66 -8.05 -10.28 10.47
C GLU A 66 -9.06 -10.58 9.37
N ALA A 67 -9.41 -9.57 8.56
CA ALA A 67 -10.29 -9.75 7.40
C ALA A 67 -9.70 -10.75 6.40
N LYS A 68 -8.37 -10.74 6.19
CA LYS A 68 -7.67 -11.70 5.33
C LYS A 68 -7.76 -13.11 5.89
N GLY A 69 -7.62 -13.27 7.20
CA GLY A 69 -7.83 -14.54 7.89
C GLY A 69 -9.23 -15.10 7.65
N SER A 70 -10.27 -14.28 7.81
CA SER A 70 -11.66 -14.69 7.53
C SER A 70 -11.84 -15.09 6.06
N LEU A 71 -11.33 -14.29 5.14
CA LEU A 71 -11.44 -14.56 3.70
C LEU A 71 -10.75 -15.87 3.29
N LEU A 72 -9.62 -16.22 3.91
CA LEU A 72 -8.94 -17.49 3.67
C LEU A 72 -9.77 -18.69 4.15
N MET A 73 -10.57 -18.53 5.21
CA MET A 73 -11.50 -19.57 5.65
C MET A 73 -12.64 -19.75 4.64
N ASP A 74 -13.18 -18.66 4.10
CA ASP A 74 -14.21 -18.71 3.05
C ASP A 74 -13.69 -19.38 1.77
N ILE A 75 -12.45 -19.07 1.37
CA ILE A 75 -11.77 -19.74 0.24
C ILE A 75 -11.63 -21.24 0.51
N LYS A 76 -11.24 -21.62 1.72
CA LYS A 76 -11.09 -23.04 2.09
C LYS A 76 -12.43 -23.78 2.03
N LEU A 77 -13.50 -23.18 2.55
CA LEU A 77 -14.84 -23.76 2.48
C LEU A 77 -15.32 -23.90 1.03
N ASN A 78 -15.09 -22.88 0.20
CA ASN A 78 -15.45 -22.93 -1.21
C ASN A 78 -14.63 -23.97 -2.00
N ASN A 79 -13.36 -24.17 -1.65
CA ASN A 79 -12.55 -25.23 -2.26
C ASN A 79 -13.06 -26.62 -1.91
N ALA A 80 -13.48 -26.85 -0.65
CA ALA A 80 -14.09 -28.11 -0.25
C ALA A 80 -15.38 -28.40 -1.04
N LEU A 81 -16.26 -27.39 -1.19
CA LEU A 81 -17.43 -27.51 -2.06
C LEU A 81 -17.05 -27.82 -3.51
N GLY A 82 -15.99 -27.18 -4.03
CA GLY A 82 -15.47 -27.44 -5.36
C GLY A 82 -14.97 -28.88 -5.56
N GLU A 83 -14.35 -29.47 -4.55
CA GLU A 83 -13.91 -30.88 -4.56
C GLU A 83 -15.11 -31.83 -4.59
N GLU A 84 -16.16 -31.56 -3.80
CA GLU A 84 -17.41 -32.34 -3.78
C GLU A 84 -18.12 -32.26 -5.14
N VAL A 85 -18.24 -31.06 -5.71
CA VAL A 85 -18.82 -30.83 -7.04
C VAL A 85 -17.99 -31.53 -8.12
N GLU A 86 -16.65 -31.44 -8.07
CA GLU A 86 -15.78 -32.12 -9.04
C GLU A 86 -15.95 -33.65 -8.97
N ALA A 87 -16.02 -34.23 -7.78
CA ALA A 87 -16.23 -35.65 -7.58
C ALA A 87 -17.57 -36.10 -8.21
N LEU A 88 -18.65 -35.37 -7.93
CA LEU A 88 -19.97 -35.63 -8.47
C LEU A 88 -19.99 -35.58 -10.00
N ILE A 89 -19.40 -34.54 -10.60
CA ILE A 89 -19.32 -34.40 -12.06
C ILE A 89 -18.50 -35.55 -12.65
N SER A 90 -17.40 -35.95 -12.00
CA SER A 90 -16.54 -37.04 -12.48
C SER A 90 -17.25 -38.40 -12.50
N GLU A 91 -18.22 -38.61 -11.61
CA GLU A 91 -19.00 -39.85 -11.52
C GLU A 91 -20.13 -39.90 -12.55
N LEU A 92 -20.80 -38.77 -12.78
CA LEU A 92 -22.03 -38.72 -13.58
C LEU A 92 -21.80 -38.38 -15.06
N CYS A 93 -20.80 -37.55 -15.37
CA CYS A 93 -20.59 -37.03 -16.72
C CYS A 93 -19.64 -37.91 -17.54
N LYS A 94 -19.70 -37.79 -18.88
CA LYS A 94 -18.74 -38.46 -19.75
C LYS A 94 -17.34 -37.86 -19.60
N PRO A 95 -16.25 -38.61 -19.87
CA PRO A 95 -14.88 -38.10 -19.74
C PRO A 95 -14.62 -36.79 -20.50
N ASN A 96 -15.13 -36.68 -21.73
CA ASN A 96 -14.97 -35.48 -22.56
C ASN A 96 -15.78 -34.26 -22.06
N GLU A 97 -16.85 -34.48 -21.30
CA GLU A 97 -17.64 -33.42 -20.65
C GLU A 97 -16.94 -32.96 -19.36
N PHE A 98 -16.41 -33.90 -18.60
CA PHE A 98 -15.59 -33.62 -17.43
C PHE A 98 -14.31 -32.84 -17.77
N ASP A 99 -13.65 -33.18 -18.88
CA ASP A 99 -12.50 -32.42 -19.38
C ASP A 99 -12.86 -30.95 -19.68
N LYS A 100 -14.04 -30.70 -20.26
CA LYS A 100 -14.52 -29.32 -20.51
C LYS A 100 -14.71 -28.55 -19.21
N TYR A 101 -15.31 -29.19 -18.19
CA TYR A 101 -15.44 -28.62 -16.84
C TYR A 101 -14.06 -28.28 -16.26
N LYS A 102 -13.11 -29.23 -16.26
CA LYS A 102 -11.76 -29.02 -15.74
C LYS A 102 -11.03 -27.88 -16.43
N MET A 103 -11.10 -27.83 -17.76
CA MET A 103 -10.53 -26.73 -18.51
C MET A 103 -11.19 -25.39 -18.13
N PHE A 104 -12.52 -25.36 -18.00
CA PHE A 104 -13.23 -24.13 -17.61
C PHE A 104 -12.81 -23.62 -16.23
N ILE A 105 -12.86 -24.48 -15.20
CA ILE A 105 -12.47 -24.12 -13.83
C ILE A 105 -10.99 -23.73 -13.75
N GLY A 106 -10.12 -24.44 -14.47
CA GLY A 106 -8.68 -24.13 -14.52
C GLY A 106 -8.34 -22.83 -15.24
N ASP A 107 -9.17 -22.39 -16.17
CA ASP A 107 -8.97 -21.12 -16.89
C ASP A 107 -9.58 -19.93 -16.14
N LEU A 108 -10.58 -20.15 -15.28
CA LEU A 108 -11.22 -19.11 -14.47
C LEU A 108 -10.23 -18.31 -13.64
N ASP A 109 -9.40 -18.98 -12.84
CA ASP A 109 -8.41 -18.32 -11.96
C ASP A 109 -7.37 -17.53 -12.76
N LYS A 110 -6.96 -18.07 -13.92
CA LYS A 110 -5.96 -17.46 -14.79
C LYS A 110 -6.49 -16.19 -15.46
N VAL A 111 -7.70 -16.25 -16.03
CA VAL A 111 -8.32 -15.12 -16.72
C VAL A 111 -8.64 -14.01 -15.73
N VAL A 112 -9.24 -14.32 -14.57
CA VAL A 112 -9.52 -13.33 -13.53
C VAL A 112 -8.22 -12.70 -13.01
N SER A 113 -7.17 -13.50 -12.76
CA SER A 113 -5.88 -12.98 -12.33
C SER A 113 -5.22 -12.07 -13.36
N LEU A 114 -5.28 -12.43 -14.64
CA LEU A 114 -4.76 -11.64 -15.74
C LEU A 114 -5.47 -10.28 -15.83
N LEU A 115 -6.81 -10.27 -15.80
CA LEU A 115 -7.63 -9.05 -15.82
C LEU A 115 -7.31 -8.11 -14.66
N LEU A 116 -7.20 -8.65 -13.43
CA LEU A 116 -6.86 -7.85 -12.25
C LEU A 116 -5.45 -7.25 -12.36
N SER A 117 -4.48 -8.05 -12.82
CA SER A 117 -3.10 -7.58 -13.04
C SER A 117 -3.01 -6.48 -14.10
N LEU A 118 -3.70 -6.65 -15.22
CA LEU A 118 -3.77 -5.64 -16.29
C LEU A 118 -4.43 -4.36 -15.81
N SER A 119 -5.59 -4.46 -15.16
CA SER A 119 -6.34 -3.31 -14.63
C SER A 119 -5.49 -2.53 -13.62
N GLY A 120 -4.81 -3.23 -12.71
CA GLY A 120 -3.92 -2.59 -11.73
C GLY A 120 -2.70 -1.92 -12.36
N ARG A 121 -2.08 -2.54 -13.37
CA ARG A 121 -0.96 -1.92 -14.11
C ARG A 121 -1.41 -0.69 -14.89
N LEU A 122 -2.57 -0.76 -15.54
CA LEU A 122 -3.13 0.36 -16.30
C LEU A 122 -3.44 1.54 -15.37
N ALA A 123 -4.13 1.29 -14.25
CA ALA A 123 -4.43 2.32 -13.26
C ALA A 123 -3.16 3.00 -12.72
N ARG A 124 -2.07 2.26 -12.47
CA ARG A 124 -0.78 2.86 -12.05
C ARG A 124 -0.18 3.77 -13.12
N VAL A 125 -0.25 3.38 -14.39
CA VAL A 125 0.25 4.22 -15.50
C VAL A 125 -0.62 5.46 -15.68
N GLU A 126 -1.94 5.33 -15.54
CA GLU A 126 -2.88 6.46 -15.61
C GLU A 126 -2.69 7.44 -14.46
N ASN A 127 -2.47 6.94 -13.24
CA ASN A 127 -2.15 7.77 -12.08
C ASN A 127 -0.81 8.49 -12.28
N ALA A 128 0.21 7.80 -12.79
CA ALA A 128 1.50 8.42 -13.10
C ALA A 128 1.35 9.53 -14.16
N LEU A 129 0.60 9.28 -15.24
CA LEU A 129 0.31 10.28 -16.27
C LEU A 129 -0.46 11.50 -15.73
N SER A 130 -1.42 11.26 -14.82
CA SER A 130 -2.22 12.32 -14.20
C SER A 130 -1.41 13.15 -13.20
N GLY A 131 -0.37 12.55 -12.60
CA GLY A 131 0.56 13.21 -11.68
C GLY A 131 1.72 13.95 -12.36
N LEU A 132 1.87 13.87 -13.69
CA LEU A 132 2.92 14.60 -14.40
C LEU A 132 2.64 16.11 -14.38
N GLY A 133 3.58 16.89 -13.83
CA GLY A 133 3.57 18.35 -13.92
C GLY A 133 3.76 18.87 -15.36
N GLU A 134 3.58 20.18 -15.55
CA GLU A 134 3.80 20.85 -16.84
C GLU A 134 5.27 20.80 -17.27
N ASP A 135 6.19 20.70 -16.31
CA ASP A 135 7.65 20.64 -16.52
C ASP A 135 8.15 19.25 -16.93
N ALA A 136 7.28 18.23 -16.95
CA ALA A 136 7.66 16.87 -17.34
C ALA A 136 8.17 16.83 -18.79
N SER A 137 9.25 16.09 -19.03
CA SER A 137 9.84 15.95 -20.36
C SER A 137 8.82 15.35 -21.35
N LYS A 138 8.87 15.83 -22.58
CA LYS A 138 8.03 15.33 -23.68
C LYS A 138 8.27 13.83 -23.91
N GLU A 139 9.51 13.38 -23.74
CA GLU A 139 9.93 12.00 -23.87
C GLU A 139 9.31 11.11 -22.79
N GLU A 140 9.32 11.54 -21.53
CA GLU A 140 8.67 10.83 -20.41
C GLU A 140 7.17 10.69 -20.63
N ARG A 141 6.52 11.79 -21.01
CA ARG A 141 5.07 11.82 -21.29
C ARG A 141 4.70 10.94 -22.49
N SER A 142 5.55 10.89 -23.51
CA SER A 142 5.36 10.02 -24.68
C SER A 142 5.50 8.55 -24.30
N SER A 143 6.54 8.20 -23.54
CA SER A 143 6.82 6.84 -23.07
C SER A 143 5.66 6.26 -22.24
N LEU A 144 5.14 7.03 -21.28
CA LEU A 144 4.01 6.60 -20.47
C LEU A 144 2.71 6.46 -21.29
N ASN A 145 2.49 7.31 -22.29
CA ASN A 145 1.36 7.18 -23.20
C ASN A 145 1.43 5.92 -24.08
N GLU A 146 2.61 5.57 -24.57
CA GLU A 146 2.83 4.33 -25.32
C GLU A 146 2.56 3.11 -24.43
N LYS A 147 3.09 3.11 -23.21
CA LYS A 147 2.82 2.07 -22.22
C LYS A 147 1.34 1.93 -21.90
N ARG A 148 0.62 3.05 -21.74
CA ARG A 148 -0.85 3.06 -21.55
C ARG A 148 -1.56 2.42 -22.75
N LYS A 149 -1.17 2.78 -23.97
CA LYS A 149 -1.77 2.22 -25.21
C LYS A 149 -1.58 0.71 -25.29
N VAL A 150 -0.37 0.21 -25.00
CA VAL A 150 -0.08 -1.23 -24.98
C VAL A 150 -0.90 -1.95 -23.91
N LEU A 151 -0.93 -1.42 -22.68
CA LEU A 151 -1.69 -2.03 -21.58
C LEU A 151 -3.20 -2.03 -21.84
N ALA A 152 -3.74 -0.97 -22.46
CA ALA A 152 -5.13 -0.90 -22.86
C ALA A 152 -5.48 -1.95 -23.94
N GLY A 153 -4.60 -2.16 -24.93
CA GLY A 153 -4.75 -3.24 -25.90
C GLY A 153 -4.75 -4.62 -25.25
N GLN A 154 -3.79 -4.89 -24.35
CA GLN A 154 -3.74 -6.16 -23.61
C GLN A 154 -4.97 -6.37 -22.72
N HIS A 155 -5.52 -5.30 -22.13
CA HIS A 155 -6.73 -5.37 -21.33
C HIS A 155 -7.94 -5.75 -22.17
N GLU A 156 -8.03 -5.20 -23.39
CA GLU A 156 -9.06 -5.57 -24.36
C GLU A 156 -8.94 -7.04 -24.79
N ASP A 157 -7.74 -7.53 -25.10
CA ASP A 157 -7.50 -8.95 -25.41
C ASP A 157 -7.93 -9.86 -24.23
N ALA A 158 -7.62 -9.46 -22.99
CA ALA A 158 -8.04 -10.19 -21.80
C ALA A 158 -9.56 -10.14 -21.56
N ARG A 159 -10.23 -9.06 -21.99
CA ARG A 159 -11.69 -8.96 -21.97
C ARG A 159 -12.32 -9.96 -22.93
N GLU A 160 -11.76 -10.13 -24.12
CA GLU A 160 -12.22 -11.15 -25.07
C GLU A 160 -12.04 -12.57 -24.50
N LEU A 161 -10.92 -12.84 -23.82
CA LEU A 161 -10.71 -14.11 -23.11
C LEU A 161 -11.80 -14.35 -22.04
N LYS A 162 -12.24 -13.31 -21.34
CA LYS A 162 -13.34 -13.41 -20.37
C LYS A 162 -14.67 -13.70 -21.04
N GLU A 163 -14.99 -13.06 -22.16
CA GLU A 163 -16.21 -13.37 -22.91
C GLU A 163 -16.24 -14.82 -23.43
N ASN A 164 -15.10 -15.31 -23.91
CA ASN A 164 -14.94 -16.71 -24.32
C ASN A 164 -15.10 -17.67 -23.13
N LEU A 165 -14.57 -17.30 -21.97
CA LEU A 165 -14.76 -18.06 -20.74
C LEU A 165 -16.24 -18.10 -20.32
N ASP A 166 -16.98 -16.99 -20.45
CA ASP A 166 -18.41 -16.90 -20.10
C ASP A 166 -19.30 -17.71 -21.05
N ARG A 167 -18.87 -17.87 -22.31
CA ARG A 167 -19.51 -18.81 -23.24
C ARG A 167 -19.27 -20.25 -22.83
N ARG A 168 -18.04 -20.57 -22.40
CA ARG A 168 -17.69 -21.91 -21.91
C ARG A 168 -18.40 -22.25 -20.61
N GLU A 169 -18.55 -21.30 -19.70
CA GLU A 169 -19.34 -21.43 -18.47
C GLU A 169 -20.77 -21.87 -18.79
N ARG A 170 -21.44 -21.18 -19.72
CA ARG A 170 -22.80 -21.53 -20.17
C ARG A 170 -22.87 -22.93 -20.76
N VAL A 171 -21.92 -23.29 -21.63
CA VAL A 171 -21.87 -24.65 -22.21
C VAL A 171 -21.70 -25.72 -21.12
N VAL A 172 -20.83 -25.48 -20.13
CA VAL A 172 -20.65 -26.42 -19.01
C VAL A 172 -21.93 -26.50 -18.18
N LEU A 173 -22.55 -25.36 -17.85
CA LEU A 173 -23.81 -25.32 -17.11
C LEU A 173 -24.93 -26.10 -17.83
N ASP A 174 -25.08 -25.91 -19.14
CA ASP A 174 -26.08 -26.61 -19.95
C ASP A 174 -25.84 -28.13 -19.96
N ILE A 175 -24.58 -28.57 -20.03
CA ILE A 175 -24.23 -29.98 -19.93
C ILE A 175 -24.64 -30.51 -18.55
N LEU A 176 -24.20 -29.85 -17.47
CA LEU A 176 -24.44 -30.29 -16.10
C LEU A 176 -25.93 -30.33 -15.75
N GLY A 177 -26.74 -29.41 -16.29
CA GLY A 177 -28.20 -29.39 -16.08
C GLY A 177 -28.93 -30.64 -16.59
N SER A 178 -28.29 -31.47 -17.44
CA SER A 178 -28.84 -32.75 -17.89
C SER A 178 -28.51 -33.94 -16.98
N TYR A 179 -27.55 -33.76 -16.06
CA TYR A 179 -27.05 -34.82 -15.17
C TYR A 179 -27.37 -34.57 -13.69
N LEU A 180 -27.33 -33.30 -13.25
CA LEU A 180 -27.44 -32.91 -11.85
C LEU A 180 -28.87 -32.60 -11.43
N SER A 181 -29.17 -32.78 -10.14
CA SER A 181 -30.38 -32.24 -9.53
C SER A 181 -30.32 -30.71 -9.42
N GLU A 182 -31.46 -30.06 -9.19
CA GLU A 182 -31.53 -28.61 -8.98
C GLU A 182 -30.63 -28.15 -7.82
N GLU A 183 -30.61 -28.88 -6.70
CA GLU A 183 -29.77 -28.58 -5.53
C GLU A 183 -28.28 -28.67 -5.86
N GLN A 184 -27.86 -29.76 -6.52
CA GLN A 184 -26.47 -29.96 -6.95
C GLN A 184 -26.02 -28.91 -7.97
N LEU A 185 -26.93 -28.49 -8.86
CA LEU A 185 -26.66 -27.44 -9.83
C LEU A 185 -26.51 -26.07 -9.16
N GLN A 186 -27.29 -25.78 -8.13
CA GLN A 186 -27.16 -24.57 -7.31
C GLN A 186 -25.83 -24.54 -6.57
N ASP A 187 -25.39 -25.67 -6.01
CA ASP A 187 -24.07 -25.80 -5.38
C ASP A 187 -22.92 -25.53 -6.37
N TYR A 188 -23.00 -26.09 -7.58
CA TYR A 188 -22.05 -25.80 -8.66
C TYR A 188 -22.02 -24.30 -9.01
N GLN A 189 -23.19 -23.69 -9.22
CA GLN A 189 -23.29 -22.26 -9.55
C GLN A 189 -22.74 -21.37 -8.43
N HIS A 190 -23.05 -21.71 -7.18
CA HIS A 190 -22.52 -21.02 -6.00
C HIS A 190 -21.00 -21.13 -5.96
N PHE A 191 -20.45 -22.33 -6.10
CA PHE A 191 -19.00 -22.59 -6.14
C PHE A 191 -18.29 -21.72 -7.18
N VAL A 192 -18.76 -21.73 -8.44
CA VAL A 192 -18.13 -20.99 -9.55
C VAL A 192 -18.18 -19.48 -9.31
N LYS A 193 -19.35 -18.96 -8.91
CA LYS A 193 -19.55 -17.54 -8.61
C LYS A 193 -18.65 -17.10 -7.45
N MET A 194 -18.62 -17.88 -6.37
CA MET A 194 -17.87 -17.55 -5.17
C MET A 194 -16.36 -17.66 -5.42
N LYS A 195 -15.90 -18.63 -6.21
CA LYS A 195 -14.50 -18.78 -6.60
C LYS A 195 -13.92 -17.49 -7.22
N SER A 196 -14.62 -16.92 -8.19
CA SER A 196 -14.19 -15.65 -8.81
C SER A 196 -14.29 -14.45 -7.87
N THR A 197 -15.36 -14.39 -7.06
CA THR A 197 -15.60 -13.30 -6.11
C THR A 197 -14.52 -13.25 -5.03
N LEU A 198 -14.23 -14.39 -4.39
CA LEU A 198 -13.21 -14.51 -3.34
C LEU A 198 -11.81 -14.19 -3.87
N LEU A 199 -11.48 -14.62 -5.09
CA LEU A 199 -10.19 -14.29 -5.72
C LEU A 199 -10.01 -12.78 -5.93
N ILE A 200 -11.06 -12.08 -6.36
CA ILE A 200 -11.06 -10.63 -6.53
C ILE A 200 -10.89 -9.93 -5.18
N GLU A 201 -11.67 -10.33 -4.17
CA GLU A 201 -11.58 -9.74 -2.84
C GLU A 201 -10.22 -10.01 -2.17
N GLN A 202 -9.64 -11.19 -2.38
CA GLN A 202 -8.31 -11.53 -1.88
C GLN A 202 -7.26 -10.59 -2.47
N ARG A 203 -7.27 -10.40 -3.80
CA ARG A 203 -6.31 -9.50 -4.45
C ARG A 203 -6.49 -8.05 -4.03
N LYS A 204 -7.73 -7.56 -3.90
CA LYS A 204 -7.99 -6.20 -3.39
C LYS A 204 -7.48 -6.01 -1.97
N LEU A 205 -7.65 -7.02 -1.12
CA LEU A 205 -7.22 -6.96 0.27
C LEU A 205 -5.69 -7.01 0.38
N ASP A 206 -5.05 -7.89 -0.38
CA ASP A 206 -3.58 -7.95 -0.47
C ASP A 206 -2.98 -6.63 -0.95
N ASP A 207 -3.57 -6.00 -1.98
CA ASP A 207 -3.12 -4.70 -2.48
C ASP A 207 -3.26 -3.59 -1.41
N LYS A 208 -4.35 -3.59 -0.63
CA LYS A 208 -4.55 -2.64 0.48
C LYS A 208 -3.55 -2.84 1.61
N ILE A 209 -3.30 -4.09 1.99
CA ILE A 209 -2.32 -4.44 3.03
C ILE A 209 -0.93 -3.99 2.58
N LYS A 210 -0.54 -4.34 1.35
CA LYS A 210 0.76 -3.96 0.81
C LYS A 210 0.95 -2.44 0.76
N LEU A 211 -0.06 -1.71 0.28
CA LEU A 211 -0.02 -0.24 0.27
C LEU A 211 0.12 0.33 1.69
N GLY A 212 -0.64 -0.19 2.66
CA GLY A 212 -0.52 0.25 4.06
C GLY A 212 0.86 -0.04 4.65
N GLN A 213 1.45 -1.20 4.35
CA GLN A 213 2.80 -1.55 4.77
C GLN A 213 3.85 -0.60 4.18
N GLU A 214 3.75 -0.31 2.87
CA GLU A 214 4.62 0.66 2.20
C GLU A 214 4.47 2.07 2.80
N GLN A 215 3.25 2.50 3.11
CA GLN A 215 2.98 3.79 3.77
C GLN A 215 3.61 3.89 5.16
N VAL A 216 3.46 2.85 5.99
CA VAL A 216 4.08 2.80 7.32
C VAL A 216 5.61 2.82 7.20
N LYS A 217 6.19 2.04 6.29
CA LYS A 217 7.64 2.03 6.04
C LYS A 217 8.16 3.43 5.69
N CYS A 218 7.55 4.10 4.72
CA CYS A 218 7.94 5.45 4.31
C CYS A 218 7.83 6.47 5.46
N LEU A 219 6.79 6.36 6.30
CA LEU A 219 6.63 7.27 7.44
C LEU A 219 7.71 7.04 8.50
N LEU A 220 8.06 5.79 8.79
CA LEU A 220 9.13 5.43 9.73
C LEU A 220 10.49 5.94 9.24
N GLU A 221 10.82 5.75 7.96
CA GLU A 221 12.05 6.26 7.35
C GLU A 221 12.14 7.80 7.38
N SER A 222 11.01 8.49 7.48
CA SER A 222 10.94 9.96 7.54
C SER A 222 11.04 10.55 8.95
N LEU A 223 11.05 9.71 10.00
CA LEU A 223 11.18 10.15 11.38
C LEU A 223 12.67 10.28 11.77
N PRO A 224 13.03 11.20 12.68
CA PRO A 224 14.38 11.25 13.25
C PRO A 224 14.71 9.94 14.00
N VAL A 225 15.96 9.49 13.91
CA VAL A 225 16.42 8.21 14.50
C VAL A 225 16.23 8.13 16.01
N ASP A 226 16.37 9.26 16.71
CA ASP A 226 16.21 9.37 18.17
C ASP A 226 14.81 9.90 18.58
N PHE A 227 13.85 9.89 17.65
CA PHE A 227 12.51 10.38 17.95
C PHE A 227 11.76 9.41 18.87
N ILE A 228 11.31 9.91 20.02
CA ILE A 228 10.48 9.19 20.96
C ILE A 228 9.09 9.86 20.97
N PRO A 229 8.03 9.17 20.51
CA PRO A 229 6.67 9.70 20.54
C PRO A 229 6.23 9.98 21.99
N LYS A 230 5.40 11.00 22.21
CA LYS A 230 4.85 11.30 23.55
C LYS A 230 3.97 10.17 24.08
N ALA A 231 3.36 9.40 23.18
CA ALA A 231 2.56 8.21 23.50
C ALA A 231 3.38 6.94 23.85
N GLY A 232 4.72 7.00 23.79
CA GLY A 232 5.60 5.84 24.02
C GLY A 232 6.05 5.13 22.74
N THR A 233 6.68 3.96 22.87
CA THR A 233 7.24 3.20 21.74
C THR A 233 6.18 2.83 20.70
N LEU A 234 6.46 3.07 19.41
CA LEU A 234 5.61 2.67 18.29
C LEU A 234 5.43 1.14 18.27
N ALA A 235 4.20 0.67 18.49
CA ALA A 235 3.86 -0.73 18.27
C ALA A 235 3.87 -1.00 16.76
N LEU A 236 4.81 -1.82 16.30
CA LEU A 236 4.93 -2.22 14.90
C LEU A 236 4.73 -3.73 14.76
N PRO A 237 4.04 -4.20 13.70
CA PRO A 237 3.95 -5.61 13.37
C PRO A 237 5.34 -6.21 13.10
N PRO A 238 5.57 -7.49 13.40
CA PRO A 238 6.87 -8.15 13.23
C PRO A 238 7.41 -8.13 11.79
N ASP A 239 6.55 -8.04 10.78
CA ASP A 239 6.95 -7.98 9.38
C ASP A 239 7.61 -6.63 8.98
N LEU A 240 7.46 -5.58 9.80
CA LEU A 240 7.99 -4.24 9.54
C LEU A 240 9.22 -3.89 10.39
N THR A 241 9.64 -4.76 11.32
CA THR A 241 10.80 -4.53 12.20
C THR A 241 12.11 -5.09 11.62
N GLY A 242 12.04 -5.83 10.51
CA GLY A 242 13.13 -6.64 9.96
C GLY A 242 14.07 -5.97 8.96
N GLU A 243 14.47 -4.71 9.13
CA GLU A 243 15.51 -4.10 8.25
C GLU A 243 16.43 -3.07 8.95
N MET A 244 16.58 -3.15 10.26
CA MET A 244 17.54 -2.33 11.01
C MET A 244 18.51 -3.24 11.78
N THR A 245 19.36 -3.96 11.06
CA THR A 245 20.58 -4.55 11.66
C THR A 245 21.81 -3.78 11.18
N PRO A 246 22.72 -3.38 12.10
CA PRO A 246 23.93 -2.67 11.71
C PRO A 246 24.90 -3.63 11.02
N VAL A 247 25.47 -3.17 9.92
CA VAL A 247 26.65 -3.77 9.29
C VAL A 247 27.76 -3.86 10.34
N GLY A 248 28.03 -5.09 10.81
CA GLY A 248 29.12 -5.42 11.71
C GLY A 248 29.65 -6.80 11.35
N GLY A 249 30.74 -6.82 10.59
CA GLY A 249 31.34 -8.05 10.08
C GLY A 249 31.86 -8.97 11.19
N CYS A 250 31.78 -10.28 10.94
CA CYS A 250 32.83 -11.19 11.37
C CYS A 250 32.86 -12.45 10.49
N ILE A 251 34.08 -12.84 10.18
CA ILE A 251 34.51 -13.87 9.24
C ILE A 251 34.32 -15.23 9.91
N SER A 252 33.75 -16.22 9.23
CA SER A 252 34.00 -17.63 9.56
C SER A 252 33.65 -18.58 8.42
N SER A 253 34.72 -19.18 7.89
CA SER A 253 34.87 -20.54 7.35
C SER A 253 33.86 -21.08 6.33
N GLY A 254 34.30 -21.07 5.06
CA GLY A 254 33.73 -21.90 4.02
C GLY A 254 34.16 -23.36 4.19
N VAL A 255 33.17 -24.26 4.08
CA VAL A 255 33.36 -25.65 3.67
C VAL A 255 32.19 -26.00 2.75
N PHE A 256 32.46 -26.11 1.45
CA PHE A 256 31.53 -26.68 0.47
C PHE A 256 31.70 -28.21 0.46
N PRO A 257 30.63 -29.01 0.39
CA PRO A 257 30.71 -30.33 -0.20
C PRO A 257 30.34 -30.26 -1.69
N ALA A 258 31.22 -30.85 -2.49
CA ALA A 258 31.15 -30.94 -3.93
C ALA A 258 29.95 -31.76 -4.42
N VAL A 259 29.36 -31.27 -5.51
CA VAL A 259 28.47 -32.03 -6.40
C VAL A 259 29.34 -33.03 -7.17
N THR A 260 29.01 -34.31 -7.08
CA THR A 260 29.46 -35.33 -8.04
C THR A 260 28.25 -36.11 -8.54
N SER A 261 27.82 -35.82 -9.76
CA SER A 261 27.26 -36.85 -10.65
C SER A 261 28.39 -37.77 -11.11
N PRO A 262 28.09 -39.03 -11.48
CA PRO A 262 28.18 -39.31 -12.92
C PRO A 262 27.18 -40.35 -13.46
N LEU A 263 27.01 -40.24 -14.79
CA LEU A 263 26.43 -41.17 -15.79
C LEU A 263 24.91 -41.27 -15.91
#